data_AF-A0A938SDL9-F1
#
_entry.id   AF-A0A938SDL9-F1
#
_cell.length_a   1.000
_cell.length_b   1.000
_cell.length_c   1.000
_cell.angle_alpha   90.00
_cell.angle_beta   90.00
_cell.angle_gamma   90.00
#
_symmetry.space_group_name_H-M   'P 1'
#
loop_
_entity.id
_entity.type
_entity.pdbx_description
1 polymer ?
#
loop_
_entity_poly.entity_id
_entity_poly.type
_entity_poly.pdbx_seq_one_letter_code
_entity_poly.pdbx_strand_id
1 'polypeptide(L)'
;ENQNQSGDDLPDSTELVGTKVGDAKTSVGQDSPAGKTNTAIESTEVPTGTAAFIGQDTVVAAGDDVNVRAKAQIKLNSATGSVALGAVGIGGAVTVATIRGHVQAYLDERADVKAGADEGDDVLVTAELTDALKGRAGAGEAGIVALGAQVAVINDASEQRAYVANGATVGQAGGTVTIQAKADRNVRSEATGGQIGHVAAGAAVARSTANAATQAHVDGTLSNVRYVNILADAVGEADAEALAVSAGIAAGVGTDARAEMSPTVRAYLSGTGRITARRDVTISATATPHADAEADGVSAGAVSVGVSLATAEASPDIQAWIAGGTSVTNSVALEGDPSLTFADGRRNAGDVVATMSGDPSLDFTHSDDGAGSILNTITRSAGNWRDDGFRSGQLMDISGTASNNGRYRITGVGDTELLVEETLTGETSDTADAVGYGEGYDTVQRDAGDWRVDGFAADEPIQITGSDRNDGDYTVKRISDDGRTLFLDAHGTLKSEMTNGVTVQLDPESAGDVTVKAAQTVPADDVSVRADSRAAGGGLISVNATKSTAKRDADLTAYVGDNASLDVQGTLTVSARTESKQWAGTTGKHGGIIAVGHNPSKAWSD
;
A
#
# COMPACT_ATOMS: atom_id res chain seq x y z
N GLU A 1 55.51 47.57 -45.30
CA GLU A 1 55.84 47.63 -43.87
C GLU A 1 54.92 48.62 -43.18
N ASN A 2 53.98 48.16 -42.34
CA ASN A 2 53.95 48.48 -40.91
C ASN A 2 52.77 47.73 -40.29
N GLN A 3 53.06 46.98 -39.22
CA GLN A 3 52.06 46.29 -38.41
C GLN A 3 51.29 47.31 -37.57
N ASN A 4 50.00 47.07 -37.37
CA ASN A 4 49.29 47.59 -36.21
C ASN A 4 48.42 46.46 -35.65
N GLN A 5 48.92 45.84 -34.57
CA GLN A 5 48.18 44.92 -33.72
C GLN A 5 47.20 45.72 -32.87
N SER A 6 45.91 45.38 -32.94
CA SER A 6 44.94 45.68 -31.88
C SER A 6 44.20 44.37 -31.60
N GLY A 7 44.76 43.58 -30.69
CA GLY A 7 44.07 42.44 -30.10
C GLY A 7 43.05 42.95 -29.09
N ASP A 8 41.78 42.70 -29.36
CA ASP A 8 40.73 42.71 -28.34
C ASP A 8 40.91 41.45 -27.47
N ASP A 9 41.82 41.51 -26.50
CA ASP A 9 41.88 40.54 -25.40
C ASP A 9 41.09 41.10 -24.21
N LEU A 10 39.76 41.09 -24.33
CA LEU A 10 38.89 41.09 -23.16
C LEU A 10 38.78 39.63 -22.70
N PRO A 11 39.15 39.29 -21.45
CA PRO A 11 39.14 37.90 -21.00
C PRO A 11 37.71 37.34 -21.07
N ASP A 12 37.60 36.15 -21.64
CA ASP A 12 36.35 35.37 -21.71
C ASP A 12 35.84 35.15 -20.27
N SER A 13 34.58 35.51 -20.03
CA SER A 13 33.91 35.30 -18.74
C SER A 13 34.04 33.86 -18.22
N THR A 14 34.18 32.89 -19.13
CA THR A 14 34.39 31.47 -18.82
C THR A 14 35.78 31.20 -18.23
N GLU A 15 36.80 31.91 -18.69
CA GLU A 15 38.20 31.81 -18.23
C GLU A 15 38.39 32.50 -16.87
N LEU A 16 37.74 33.65 -16.67
CA LEU A 16 37.76 34.37 -15.39
C LEU A 16 37.02 33.59 -14.28
N VAL A 17 35.88 32.98 -14.62
CA VAL A 17 35.14 32.06 -13.73
C VAL A 17 35.98 30.83 -13.41
N GLY A 18 36.61 30.21 -14.40
CA GLY A 18 37.51 29.07 -14.19
C GLY A 18 38.67 29.38 -13.25
N THR A 19 39.25 30.58 -13.38
CA THR A 19 40.37 31.04 -12.53
C THR A 19 39.93 31.25 -11.08
N LYS A 20 38.79 31.93 -10.85
CA LYS A 20 38.27 32.18 -9.49
C LYS A 20 37.76 30.92 -8.79
N VAL A 21 37.20 29.98 -9.55
CA VAL A 21 36.82 28.65 -9.04
C VAL A 21 38.05 27.82 -8.70
N GLY A 22 39.13 27.92 -9.49
CA GLY A 22 40.42 27.29 -9.21
C GLY A 22 41.07 27.78 -7.91
N ASP A 23 41.04 29.09 -7.67
CA ASP A 23 41.57 29.70 -6.45
C ASP A 23 40.79 29.24 -5.19
N ALA A 24 39.46 29.21 -5.26
CA ALA A 24 38.59 28.74 -4.17
C ALA A 24 38.73 27.24 -3.88
N LYS A 25 38.91 26.42 -4.94
CA LYS A 25 39.19 24.98 -4.79
C LYS A 25 40.52 24.72 -4.08
N THR A 26 41.52 25.57 -4.33
CA THR A 26 42.86 25.45 -3.76
C THR A 26 42.89 25.81 -2.27
N SER A 27 42.13 26.82 -1.83
CA SER A 27 42.01 27.17 -0.41
C SER A 27 41.21 26.13 0.38
N VAL A 28 40.10 25.62 -0.19
CA VAL A 28 39.28 24.55 0.43
C VAL A 28 40.06 23.23 0.55
N GLY A 29 40.94 22.92 -0.41
CA GLY A 29 41.80 21.74 -0.34
C GLY A 29 42.92 21.83 0.72
N GLN A 30 43.37 23.05 1.06
CA GLN A 30 44.44 23.28 2.05
C GLN A 30 43.92 23.25 3.50
N ASP A 31 42.66 23.63 3.73
CA ASP A 31 42.02 23.68 5.07
C ASP A 31 41.08 22.49 5.37
N SER A 32 41.08 21.46 4.52
CA SER A 32 40.21 20.30 4.68
C SER A 32 40.61 19.48 5.93
N PRO A 33 39.70 19.16 6.86
CA PRO A 33 39.98 18.29 8.00
C PRO A 33 40.00 16.82 7.56
N ALA A 34 40.95 16.48 6.69
CA ALA A 34 41.22 15.11 6.29
C ALA A 34 41.87 14.36 7.46
N GLY A 35 41.20 13.30 7.95
CA GLY A 35 41.85 12.26 8.76
C GLY A 35 41.47 12.14 10.24
N LYS A 36 40.29 12.56 10.70
CA LYS A 36 39.87 12.38 12.11
C LYS A 36 38.73 11.40 12.42
N THR A 37 38.22 10.63 11.46
CA THR A 37 37.07 9.73 11.73
C THR A 37 37.31 8.26 11.41
N ASN A 38 38.53 7.88 11.05
CA ASN A 38 38.81 6.51 10.61
C ASN A 38 39.43 5.65 11.72
N THR A 39 38.77 5.48 12.87
CA THR A 39 38.97 4.30 13.76
C THR A 39 37.87 4.18 14.82
N ALA A 40 36.88 3.31 14.57
CA ALA A 40 36.06 2.58 15.57
C ALA A 40 34.78 2.08 14.85
N ILE A 41 34.43 0.80 14.74
CA ILE A 41 34.83 -0.46 15.34
C ILE A 41 34.39 -1.55 14.32
N GLU A 42 35.20 -2.60 14.16
CA GLU A 42 34.85 -3.78 13.37
C GLU A 42 33.71 -4.58 14.00
N SER A 43 32.85 -5.08 13.13
CA SER A 43 31.66 -5.89 13.41
C SER A 43 32.01 -7.24 14.05
N THR A 44 31.21 -7.64 15.06
CA THR A 44 30.61 -8.98 15.08
C THR A 44 29.24 -8.92 15.75
N GLU A 45 28.32 -9.72 15.21
CA GLU A 45 26.86 -9.57 15.20
C GLU A 45 26.14 -9.81 16.54
N VAL A 46 25.29 -8.85 16.89
CA VAL A 46 24.01 -9.01 17.58
C VAL A 46 23.04 -8.10 16.81
N PRO A 47 21.78 -8.48 16.51
CA PRO A 47 20.86 -7.57 15.82
C PRO A 47 20.67 -6.31 16.67
N THR A 48 21.34 -5.22 16.33
CA THR A 48 21.00 -3.89 16.82
C THR A 48 19.76 -3.47 16.04
N GLY A 49 18.59 -3.73 16.62
CA GLY A 49 17.31 -3.53 15.97
C GLY A 49 16.13 -3.94 16.85
N THR A 50 14.92 -3.57 16.45
CA THR A 50 13.68 -4.06 17.09
C THR A 50 13.25 -5.34 16.41
N ALA A 51 13.21 -6.45 17.14
CA ALA A 51 12.76 -7.72 16.59
C ALA A 51 11.58 -8.29 17.39
N ALA A 52 10.65 -8.93 16.69
CA ALA A 52 9.60 -9.77 17.25
C ALA A 52 9.52 -11.05 16.42
N PHE A 53 9.49 -12.22 17.05
CA PHE A 53 9.44 -13.47 16.30
C PHE A 53 8.82 -14.61 17.08
N ILE A 54 8.31 -15.60 16.35
CA ILE A 54 8.04 -16.94 16.86
C ILE A 54 9.24 -17.79 16.46
N GLY A 55 9.93 -18.35 17.46
CA GLY A 55 11.22 -18.99 17.28
C GLY A 55 11.16 -20.33 16.57
N GLN A 56 12.33 -20.82 16.18
CA GLN A 56 12.51 -22.12 15.55
C GLN A 56 11.87 -23.25 16.37
N ASP A 57 11.27 -24.23 15.69
CA ASP A 57 10.64 -25.41 16.31
C ASP A 57 9.54 -25.09 17.34
N THR A 58 8.96 -23.89 17.29
CA THR A 58 7.93 -23.43 18.22
C THR A 58 6.54 -23.73 17.68
N VAL A 59 5.67 -24.29 18.51
CA VAL A 59 4.24 -24.49 18.21
C VAL A 59 3.42 -23.44 18.95
N VAL A 60 2.62 -22.67 18.22
CA VAL A 60 1.66 -21.70 18.74
C VAL A 60 0.27 -22.07 18.27
N ALA A 61 -0.63 -22.35 19.21
CA ALA A 61 -2.05 -22.54 18.95
C ALA A 61 -2.84 -21.55 19.80
N ALA A 62 -3.32 -20.48 19.17
CA ALA A 62 -4.22 -19.51 19.77
C ALA A 62 -5.67 -19.89 19.45
N GLY A 63 -6.60 -19.54 20.34
CA GLY A 63 -8.04 -19.70 20.10
C GLY A 63 -8.67 -18.51 19.37
N ASP A 64 -7.86 -17.51 19.01
CA ASP A 64 -8.18 -16.22 18.39
C ASP A 64 -6.92 -15.82 17.58
N ASP A 65 -6.57 -14.55 17.47
CA ASP A 65 -5.41 -14.05 16.73
C ASP A 65 -4.01 -14.53 17.20
N VAL A 66 -3.07 -14.58 16.25
CA VAL A 66 -1.63 -14.57 16.52
C VAL A 66 -0.99 -13.30 15.94
N ASN A 67 -0.37 -12.49 16.81
CA ASN A 67 0.18 -11.19 16.45
C ASN A 67 1.68 -11.08 16.75
N VAL A 68 2.51 -11.00 15.71
CA VAL A 68 3.97 -10.79 15.78
C VAL A 68 4.29 -9.40 15.23
N ARG A 69 4.52 -8.42 16.11
CA ARG A 69 4.70 -7.01 15.72
C ARG A 69 6.02 -6.44 16.22
N ALA A 70 6.87 -6.01 15.30
CA ALA A 70 8.08 -5.25 15.57
C ALA A 70 7.88 -3.80 15.14
N LYS A 71 8.02 -2.85 16.07
CA LYS A 71 7.86 -1.42 15.79
C LYS A 71 9.01 -0.61 16.34
N ALA A 72 9.66 0.17 15.50
CA ALA A 72 10.71 1.09 15.91
C ALA A 72 10.37 2.53 15.50
N GLN A 73 10.80 3.47 16.35
CA GLN A 73 10.77 4.89 16.05
C GLN A 73 12.16 5.46 16.28
N ILE A 74 12.77 6.04 15.25
CA ILE A 74 14.07 6.69 15.37
C ILE A 74 13.87 8.19 15.21
N LYS A 75 14.20 8.93 16.26
CA LYS A 75 14.19 10.39 16.24
C LYS A 75 15.58 10.92 16.48
N LEU A 76 16.12 11.64 15.51
CA LEU A 76 17.39 12.33 15.62
C LEU A 76 17.16 13.83 15.47
N ASN A 77 17.68 14.62 16.39
CA ASN A 77 17.80 16.07 16.23
C ASN A 77 19.20 16.47 16.65
N SER A 78 20.08 16.64 15.66
CA SER A 78 21.47 17.03 15.85
C SER A 78 21.68 18.45 15.36
N ALA A 79 22.36 19.28 16.16
CA ALA A 79 22.69 20.65 15.80
C ALA A 79 24.13 20.96 16.18
N THR A 80 24.88 21.55 15.25
CA THR A 80 26.22 22.09 15.49
C THR A 80 26.28 23.57 15.13
N GLY A 81 27.12 24.31 15.85
CA GLY A 81 27.11 25.77 15.83
C GLY A 81 28.51 26.35 16.03
N SER A 82 28.87 27.42 15.33
CA SER A 82 30.05 28.22 15.67
C SER A 82 29.82 29.72 15.50
N VAL A 83 30.43 30.53 16.36
CA VAL A 83 30.45 31.98 16.24
C VAL A 83 31.89 32.48 16.42
N ALA A 84 32.39 33.28 15.48
CA ALA A 84 33.74 33.85 15.54
C ALA A 84 33.71 35.38 15.37
N LEU A 85 34.37 36.09 16.29
CA LEU A 85 34.50 37.55 16.29
C LEU A 85 35.99 37.93 16.43
N GLY A 86 36.52 38.77 15.54
CA GLY A 86 37.91 39.24 15.64
C GLY A 86 38.43 39.86 14.35
N ALA A 87 39.72 40.23 14.30
CA ALA A 87 40.33 40.70 13.05
C ALA A 87 40.28 39.62 11.95
N VAL A 88 40.39 38.35 12.32
CA VAL A 88 40.16 37.19 11.46
C VAL A 88 39.13 36.30 12.15
N GLY A 89 37.94 36.16 11.56
CA GLY A 89 36.88 35.29 12.02
C GLY A 89 36.82 34.04 11.14
N ILE A 90 37.16 32.88 11.69
CA ILE A 90 37.04 31.59 11.00
C ILE A 90 36.12 30.71 11.83
N GLY A 91 35.07 30.19 11.22
CA GLY A 91 34.07 29.35 11.86
C GLY A 91 33.60 28.22 10.96
N GLY A 92 33.18 27.14 11.57
CA GLY A 92 32.56 26.04 10.84
C GLY A 92 31.76 25.13 11.73
N ALA A 93 30.71 24.56 11.16
CA ALA A 93 29.80 23.65 11.84
C ALA A 93 29.60 22.39 10.97
N VAL A 94 29.78 21.21 11.57
CA VAL A 94 29.67 19.94 10.85
C VAL A 94 28.79 19.00 11.65
N THR A 95 27.62 18.71 11.10
CA THR A 95 26.69 17.68 11.59
C THR A 95 26.67 16.54 10.59
N VAL A 96 27.14 15.36 11.00
CA VAL A 96 27.07 14.15 10.20
C VAL A 96 26.44 13.05 11.03
N ALA A 97 25.39 12.41 10.50
CA ALA A 97 24.82 11.22 11.08
C ALA A 97 24.50 10.18 10.01
N THR A 98 24.68 8.92 10.36
CA THR A 98 24.23 7.79 9.54
C THR A 98 23.40 6.88 10.42
N ILE A 99 22.17 6.64 10.00
CA ILE A 99 21.21 5.77 10.68
C ILE A 99 21.13 4.44 9.92
N ARG A 100 21.14 3.35 10.70
CA ARG A 100 21.02 1.97 10.23
C ARG A 100 20.09 1.23 11.20
N GLY A 101 18.84 1.65 11.23
CA GLY A 101 17.79 0.96 11.95
C GLY A 101 17.53 -0.41 11.32
N HIS A 102 17.19 -1.38 12.16
CA HIS A 102 16.85 -2.73 11.71
C HIS A 102 15.58 -3.17 12.45
N VAL A 103 14.52 -3.48 11.72
CA VAL A 103 13.24 -3.91 12.28
C VAL A 103 12.81 -5.22 11.65
N GLN A 104 12.56 -6.24 12.46
CA GLN A 104 12.18 -7.54 11.94
C GLN A 104 11.01 -8.17 12.68
N ALA A 105 10.02 -8.62 11.93
CA ALA A 105 8.94 -9.46 12.43
C ALA A 105 8.92 -10.77 11.66
N TYR A 106 9.00 -11.91 12.33
CA TYR A 106 9.04 -13.18 11.58
C TYR A 106 8.53 -14.41 12.30
N LEU A 107 8.14 -15.40 11.50
CA LEU A 107 8.01 -16.80 11.93
C LEU A 107 9.27 -17.53 11.47
N ASP A 108 10.02 -18.06 12.42
CA ASP A 108 11.31 -18.70 12.14
C ASP A 108 11.13 -20.13 11.60
N GLU A 109 12.21 -20.72 11.11
CA GLU A 109 12.22 -22.04 10.48
C GLU A 109 11.50 -23.09 11.34
N ARG A 110 10.60 -23.88 10.74
CA ARG A 110 9.82 -24.92 11.43
C ARG A 110 8.93 -24.43 12.59
N ALA A 111 8.64 -23.13 12.69
CA ALA A 111 7.56 -22.66 13.54
C ALA A 111 6.20 -23.17 12.99
N ASP A 112 5.32 -23.68 13.86
CA ASP A 112 3.95 -24.08 13.53
C ASP A 112 2.96 -23.17 14.25
N VAL A 113 2.24 -22.34 13.49
CA VAL A 113 1.35 -21.31 14.01
C VAL A 113 -0.08 -21.56 13.57
N LYS A 114 -1.01 -21.53 14.51
CA LYS A 114 -2.46 -21.65 14.29
C LYS A 114 -3.17 -20.56 15.09
N ALA A 115 -3.91 -19.71 14.37
CA ALA A 115 -4.95 -18.88 14.96
C ALA A 115 -6.25 -19.68 15.10
N GLY A 116 -7.26 -19.07 15.72
CA GLY A 116 -8.61 -19.64 15.78
C GLY A 116 -9.25 -19.84 14.40
N ALA A 117 -10.43 -20.47 14.41
CA ALA A 117 -11.12 -20.87 13.18
C ALA A 117 -12.20 -19.87 12.74
N ASP A 118 -12.52 -18.87 13.57
CA ASP A 118 -13.57 -17.91 13.27
C ASP A 118 -13.07 -16.90 12.22
N GLU A 119 -13.99 -16.34 11.43
CA GLU A 119 -13.68 -15.45 10.30
C GLU A 119 -12.82 -14.22 10.63
N GLY A 120 -12.75 -13.84 11.92
CA GLY A 120 -11.96 -12.72 12.43
C GLY A 120 -10.60 -13.11 13.01
N ASP A 121 -10.27 -14.39 13.07
CA ASP A 121 -9.05 -14.88 13.71
C ASP A 121 -7.88 -14.84 12.71
N ASP A 122 -6.98 -13.89 12.92
CA ASP A 122 -5.92 -13.52 11.99
C ASP A 122 -4.53 -14.02 12.44
N VAL A 123 -3.61 -14.14 11.48
CA VAL A 123 -2.17 -14.19 11.76
C VAL A 123 -1.51 -12.96 11.17
N LEU A 124 -0.99 -12.10 12.03
CA LEU A 124 -0.34 -10.86 11.63
C LEU A 124 1.15 -10.88 11.96
N VAL A 125 1.99 -10.67 10.94
CA VAL A 125 3.43 -10.50 11.06
C VAL A 125 3.78 -9.12 10.50
N THR A 126 4.11 -8.16 11.37
CA THR A 126 4.30 -6.75 10.95
C THR A 126 5.61 -6.16 11.45
N ALA A 127 6.39 -5.58 10.54
CA ALA A 127 7.58 -4.78 10.84
C ALA A 127 7.36 -3.31 10.44
N GLU A 128 7.35 -2.40 11.40
CA GLU A 128 7.15 -0.95 11.19
C GLU A 128 8.36 -0.14 11.62
N LEU A 129 8.84 0.74 10.74
CA LEU A 129 9.87 1.73 11.04
C LEU A 129 9.36 3.14 10.76
N THR A 130 9.45 4.02 11.75
CA THR A 130 9.20 5.46 11.59
C THR A 130 10.44 6.27 11.93
N ASP A 131 10.97 7.01 10.96
CA ASP A 131 12.18 7.81 11.12
C ASP A 131 11.87 9.31 10.99
N ALA A 132 12.37 10.08 11.95
CA ALA A 132 12.34 11.55 11.94
C ALA A 132 13.74 12.08 12.25
N LEU A 133 14.53 12.30 11.20
CA LEU A 133 15.95 12.61 11.29
C LEU A 133 16.21 14.05 10.88
N LYS A 134 16.77 14.84 11.79
CA LYS A 134 17.10 16.23 11.54
C LYS A 134 18.54 16.55 11.90
N GLY A 135 19.31 17.02 10.92
CA GLY A 135 20.66 17.52 11.07
C GLY A 135 20.75 19.01 10.77
N ARG A 136 21.33 19.80 11.67
CA ARG A 136 21.54 21.24 11.50
C ARG A 136 23.00 21.61 11.69
N ALA A 137 23.53 22.44 10.80
CA ALA A 137 24.85 23.04 10.95
C ALA A 137 24.73 24.55 10.72
N GLY A 138 25.07 25.33 11.74
CA GLY A 138 24.96 26.79 11.71
C GLY A 138 26.27 27.49 12.02
N ALA A 139 26.62 28.55 11.30
CA ALA A 139 27.76 29.37 11.72
C ALA A 139 27.59 30.85 11.40
N GLY A 140 28.23 31.70 12.21
CA GLY A 140 28.24 33.15 12.05
C GLY A 140 29.63 33.72 12.31
N GLU A 141 30.18 34.44 11.34
CA GLU A 141 31.53 35.01 11.42
C GLU A 141 31.54 36.52 11.14
N ALA A 142 32.29 37.27 11.95
CA ALA A 142 32.55 38.69 11.70
C ALA A 142 34.04 39.05 11.90
N GLY A 143 34.63 39.75 10.93
CA GLY A 143 36.02 40.22 11.02
C GLY A 143 36.54 41.00 9.81
N ILE A 144 37.82 41.37 9.77
CA ILE A 144 38.44 41.94 8.55
C ILE A 144 38.45 40.87 7.45
N VAL A 145 38.81 39.65 7.83
CA VAL A 145 38.63 38.44 7.02
C VAL A 145 37.62 37.54 7.74
N ALA A 146 36.58 37.10 7.04
CA ALA A 146 35.54 36.23 7.58
C ALA A 146 35.37 34.98 6.70
N LEU A 147 35.67 33.79 7.22
CA LEU A 147 35.56 32.52 6.50
C LEU A 147 34.65 31.56 7.27
N GLY A 148 33.62 31.04 6.60
CA GLY A 148 32.63 30.15 7.19
C GLY A 148 32.33 28.92 6.33
N ALA A 149 32.24 27.74 6.95
CA ALA A 149 31.79 26.52 6.27
C ALA A 149 30.81 25.70 7.12
N GLN A 150 29.66 25.33 6.57
CA GLN A 150 28.64 24.55 7.26
C GLN A 150 28.30 23.28 6.48
N VAL A 151 28.28 22.14 7.15
CA VAL A 151 28.02 20.83 6.54
C VAL A 151 26.99 20.09 7.39
N ALA A 152 25.82 19.80 6.82
CA ALA A 152 24.81 18.93 7.40
C ALA A 152 24.60 17.73 6.48
N VAL A 153 24.94 16.53 6.96
CA VAL A 153 24.77 15.29 6.19
C VAL A 153 24.03 14.27 7.05
N ILE A 154 22.84 13.90 6.63
CA ILE A 154 22.07 12.81 7.23
C ILE A 154 21.88 11.72 6.18
N ASN A 155 22.31 10.52 6.52
CA ASN A 155 22.12 9.33 5.70
C ASN A 155 21.28 8.31 6.47
N ASP A 156 20.19 7.84 5.87
CA ASP A 156 19.41 6.72 6.35
C ASP A 156 19.57 5.50 5.43
N ALA A 157 20.03 4.40 6.02
CA ALA A 157 20.20 3.11 5.37
C ALA A 157 19.50 2.01 6.20
N SER A 158 18.39 2.36 6.83
CA SER A 158 17.63 1.45 7.66
C SER A 158 16.92 0.35 6.86
N GLU A 159 16.55 -0.73 7.53
CA GLU A 159 15.89 -1.88 6.92
C GLU A 159 14.76 -2.40 7.80
N GLN A 160 13.62 -2.71 7.17
CA GLN A 160 12.53 -3.44 7.81
C GLN A 160 12.13 -4.66 7.01
N ARG A 161 11.96 -5.79 7.71
CA ARG A 161 11.61 -7.08 7.12
C ARG A 161 10.49 -7.76 7.90
N ALA A 162 9.41 -8.12 7.21
CA ALA A 162 8.37 -9.00 7.74
C ALA A 162 8.37 -10.30 6.94
N TYR A 163 8.43 -11.47 7.61
CA TYR A 163 8.50 -12.71 6.85
C TYR A 163 8.04 -13.98 7.55
N VAL A 164 7.69 -14.98 6.73
CA VAL A 164 7.51 -16.37 7.16
C VAL A 164 8.65 -17.18 6.55
N ALA A 165 9.56 -17.66 7.39
CA ALA A 165 10.76 -18.35 6.95
C ALA A 165 10.46 -19.68 6.25
N ASN A 166 11.43 -20.19 5.50
CA ASN A 166 11.34 -21.50 4.88
C ASN A 166 11.06 -22.58 5.95
N GLY A 167 10.18 -23.54 5.64
CA GLY A 167 9.79 -24.61 6.57
C GLY A 167 8.89 -24.17 7.73
N ALA A 168 8.65 -22.86 7.94
CA ALA A 168 7.61 -22.40 8.86
C ALA A 168 6.22 -22.67 8.26
N THR A 169 5.24 -22.96 9.11
CA THR A 169 3.86 -23.23 8.73
C THR A 169 2.88 -22.33 9.48
N VAL A 170 2.03 -21.63 8.73
CA VAL A 170 0.76 -21.12 9.27
C VAL A 170 -0.30 -22.14 8.89
N GLY A 171 -0.67 -22.99 9.85
CA GLY A 171 -1.53 -24.14 9.65
C GLY A 171 -3.03 -23.82 9.67
N GLN A 172 -3.41 -22.66 10.20
CA GLN A 172 -4.79 -22.19 10.25
C GLN A 172 -4.87 -20.69 10.56
N ALA A 173 -5.76 -20.00 9.85
CA ALA A 173 -6.35 -18.72 10.24
C ALA A 173 -7.77 -18.67 9.68
N GLY A 174 -8.78 -18.53 10.56
CA GLY A 174 -10.17 -18.37 10.11
C GLY A 174 -10.38 -17.10 9.29
N GLY A 175 -9.58 -16.06 9.58
CA GLY A 175 -9.47 -14.83 8.80
C GLY A 175 -8.24 -14.77 7.90
N THR A 176 -7.49 -13.70 8.04
CA THR A 176 -6.42 -13.25 7.14
C THR A 176 -5.05 -13.56 7.70
N VAL A 177 -4.15 -14.01 6.83
CA VAL A 177 -2.71 -13.99 7.12
C VAL A 177 -2.09 -12.76 6.46
N THR A 178 -1.60 -11.83 7.28
CA THR A 178 -0.98 -10.58 6.82
C THR A 178 0.50 -10.54 7.19
N ILE A 179 1.36 -10.45 6.18
CA ILE A 179 2.80 -10.22 6.30
C ILE A 179 3.05 -8.82 5.77
N GLN A 180 3.35 -7.87 6.66
CA GLN A 180 3.47 -6.46 6.29
C GLN A 180 4.77 -5.80 6.77
N ALA A 181 5.51 -5.19 5.86
CA ALA A 181 6.63 -4.31 6.17
C ALA A 181 6.29 -2.88 5.80
N LYS A 182 6.41 -1.95 6.75
CA LYS A 182 6.05 -0.53 6.58
C LYS A 182 7.19 0.41 6.96
N ALA A 183 7.50 1.35 6.08
CA ALA A 183 8.39 2.48 6.37
C ALA A 183 7.67 3.83 6.23
N ASP A 184 7.95 4.71 7.17
CA ASP A 184 7.64 6.14 7.12
C ASP A 184 8.90 6.91 7.51
N ARG A 185 9.49 7.67 6.57
CA ARG A 185 10.81 8.28 6.75
C ARG A 185 10.80 9.76 6.42
N ASN A 186 11.29 10.58 7.33
CA ASN A 186 11.57 11.99 7.08
C ASN A 186 13.03 12.29 7.42
N VAL A 187 13.81 12.67 6.41
CA VAL A 187 15.25 12.94 6.51
C VAL A 187 15.54 14.37 6.11
N ARG A 188 15.95 15.20 7.06
CA ARG A 188 16.15 16.63 6.86
C ARG A 188 17.55 17.11 7.26
N SER A 189 18.20 17.84 6.36
CA SER A 189 19.52 18.44 6.56
C SER A 189 19.47 19.93 6.27
N GLU A 190 19.91 20.74 7.22
CA GLU A 190 19.93 22.21 7.13
C GLU A 190 21.34 22.73 7.40
N ALA A 191 21.95 23.43 6.44
CA ALA A 191 23.23 24.11 6.58
C ALA A 191 23.04 25.61 6.38
N THR A 192 23.44 26.43 7.36
CA THR A 192 23.21 27.89 7.34
C THR A 192 24.44 28.68 7.80
N GLY A 193 24.96 29.55 6.94
CA GLY A 193 26.12 30.39 7.22
C GLY A 193 25.89 31.88 7.00
N GLY A 194 26.47 32.70 7.86
CA GLY A 194 26.52 34.16 7.70
C GLY A 194 27.91 34.74 7.96
N GLN A 195 28.46 35.47 6.98
CA GLN A 195 29.80 36.08 7.07
C GLN A 195 29.75 37.58 6.78
N ILE A 196 30.42 38.38 7.62
CA ILE A 196 30.61 39.82 7.40
C ILE A 196 32.09 40.18 7.56
N GLY A 197 32.71 40.73 6.52
CA GLY A 197 34.08 41.24 6.60
C GLY A 197 34.57 42.00 5.39
N HIS A 198 35.81 42.51 5.36
CA HIS A 198 36.34 43.15 4.15
C HIS A 198 36.52 42.12 3.03
N VAL A 199 37.01 40.94 3.38
CA VAL A 199 37.01 39.75 2.52
C VAL A 199 36.21 38.68 3.25
N ALA A 200 35.11 38.22 2.63
CA ALA A 200 34.21 37.27 3.24
C ALA A 200 33.89 36.11 2.31
N ALA A 201 33.97 34.87 2.81
CA ALA A 201 33.62 33.67 2.05
C ALA A 201 32.79 32.69 2.89
N GLY A 202 31.67 32.24 2.35
CA GLY A 202 30.74 31.32 3.00
C GLY A 202 30.47 30.08 2.15
N ALA A 203 30.44 28.90 2.78
CA ALA A 203 30.02 27.67 2.12
C ALA A 203 28.99 26.90 2.96
N ALA A 204 27.89 26.47 2.35
CA ALA A 204 26.89 25.62 3.01
C ALA A 204 26.61 24.36 2.19
N VAL A 205 26.70 23.20 2.82
CA VAL A 205 26.44 21.89 2.19
C VAL A 205 25.40 21.13 3.02
N ALA A 206 24.26 20.82 2.41
CA ALA A 206 23.22 20.00 3.00
C ALA A 206 23.00 18.75 2.15
N ARG A 207 23.06 17.57 2.77
CA ARG A 207 22.78 16.29 2.09
C ARG A 207 21.87 15.41 2.93
N SER A 208 20.70 15.09 2.37
CA SER A 208 19.76 14.13 2.94
C SER A 208 19.64 12.95 1.98
N THR A 209 20.00 11.77 2.46
CA THR A 209 19.97 10.53 1.67
C THR A 209 19.17 9.47 2.41
N ALA A 210 18.25 8.82 1.71
CA ALA A 210 17.44 7.72 2.23
C ALA A 210 17.43 6.55 1.23
N ASN A 211 18.29 5.55 1.50
CA ASN A 211 18.56 4.40 0.64
C ASN A 211 18.16 3.10 1.36
N ALA A 212 16.96 3.10 1.90
CA ALA A 212 16.55 2.18 2.95
C ALA A 212 15.55 1.13 2.43
N ALA A 213 15.59 -0.09 2.97
CA ALA A 213 14.92 -1.26 2.39
C ALA A 213 13.65 -1.68 3.15
N THR A 214 12.59 -2.04 2.42
CA THR A 214 11.29 -2.52 2.94
C THR A 214 10.98 -3.86 2.30
N GLN A 215 10.88 -4.94 3.07
CA GLN A 215 10.69 -6.27 2.50
C GLN A 215 9.62 -7.08 3.25
N ALA A 216 8.62 -7.56 2.53
CA ALA A 216 7.62 -8.50 3.03
C ALA A 216 7.69 -9.79 2.19
N HIS A 217 7.83 -10.95 2.81
CA HIS A 217 7.92 -12.19 2.05
C HIS A 217 7.47 -13.44 2.78
N VAL A 218 7.12 -14.46 1.99
CA VAL A 218 6.80 -15.79 2.48
C VAL A 218 7.69 -16.79 1.74
N ASP A 219 8.46 -17.55 2.51
CA ASP A 219 9.24 -18.70 2.03
C ASP A 219 8.65 -20.04 2.52
N GLY A 220 7.82 -19.99 3.56
CA GLY A 220 7.17 -21.13 4.19
C GLY A 220 5.80 -21.51 3.61
N THR A 221 5.01 -22.27 4.36
CA THR A 221 3.68 -22.72 3.94
C THR A 221 2.58 -21.98 4.70
N LEU A 222 1.60 -21.45 3.98
CA LEU A 222 0.35 -20.96 4.51
C LEU A 222 -0.77 -21.89 4.04
N SER A 223 -1.49 -22.51 4.97
CA SER A 223 -2.54 -23.50 4.67
C SER A 223 -3.76 -23.27 5.54
N ASN A 224 -4.94 -23.55 4.99
CA ASN A 224 -6.22 -23.39 5.68
C ASN A 224 -6.45 -21.95 6.19
N VAL A 225 -6.16 -20.99 5.31
CA VAL A 225 -6.31 -19.55 5.59
C VAL A 225 -7.40 -18.98 4.70
N ARG A 226 -8.12 -17.95 5.13
CA ARG A 226 -9.17 -17.36 4.29
C ARG A 226 -8.56 -16.40 3.27
N TYR A 227 -7.85 -15.37 3.73
CA TYR A 227 -7.18 -14.38 2.87
C TYR A 227 -5.68 -14.35 3.14
N VAL A 228 -4.89 -13.94 2.15
CA VAL A 228 -3.44 -13.71 2.32
C VAL A 228 -3.04 -12.34 1.77
N ASN A 229 -2.32 -11.57 2.60
CA ASN A 229 -1.77 -10.28 2.24
C ASN A 229 -0.25 -10.26 2.50
N ILE A 230 0.55 -10.06 1.46
CA ILE A 230 2.00 -9.82 1.53
C ILE A 230 2.25 -8.40 1.06
N LEU A 231 2.52 -7.49 1.99
CA LEU A 231 2.49 -6.04 1.76
C LEU A 231 3.83 -5.38 2.15
N ALA A 232 4.47 -4.69 1.21
CA ALA A 232 5.63 -3.86 1.47
C ALA A 232 5.32 -2.41 1.10
N ASP A 233 5.23 -1.51 2.08
CA ASP A 233 4.81 -0.13 1.89
C ASP A 233 5.89 0.84 2.40
N ALA A 234 6.37 1.75 1.53
CA ALA A 234 7.38 2.73 1.88
C ALA A 234 6.95 4.16 1.51
N VAL A 235 6.81 5.01 2.51
CA VAL A 235 6.62 6.46 2.36
C VAL A 235 7.89 7.15 2.85
N GLY A 236 8.38 8.12 2.09
CA GLY A 236 9.62 8.79 2.45
C GLY A 236 9.73 10.21 1.92
N GLU A 237 10.34 11.08 2.70
CA GLU A 237 10.67 12.47 2.38
C GLU A 237 12.16 12.75 2.71
N ALA A 238 12.89 13.32 1.75
CA ALA A 238 14.24 13.82 1.94
C ALA A 238 14.31 15.32 1.64
N ASP A 239 14.66 16.11 2.65
CA ASP A 239 14.78 17.57 2.58
C ASP A 239 16.25 18.00 2.76
N ALA A 240 16.79 18.77 1.82
CA ALA A 240 18.12 19.37 1.95
C ALA A 240 18.07 20.89 1.72
N GLU A 241 18.45 21.67 2.73
CA GLU A 241 18.45 23.14 2.69
C GLU A 241 19.85 23.70 2.96
N ALA A 242 20.43 24.41 1.99
CA ALA A 242 21.74 25.04 2.10
C ALA A 242 21.64 26.55 1.87
N LEU A 243 21.98 27.35 2.89
CA LEU A 243 21.97 28.81 2.86
C LEU A 243 23.35 29.39 3.24
N ALA A 244 23.92 30.22 2.37
CA ALA A 244 25.14 30.97 2.67
C ALA A 244 24.97 32.46 2.33
N VAL A 245 25.29 33.32 3.28
CA VAL A 245 25.21 34.78 3.13
C VAL A 245 26.56 35.42 3.46
N SER A 246 27.15 36.15 2.52
CA SER A 246 28.44 36.83 2.69
C SER A 246 28.37 38.32 2.29
N ALA A 247 28.92 39.21 3.12
CA ALA A 247 29.01 40.63 2.84
C ALA A 247 30.42 41.19 3.05
N GLY A 248 30.95 41.96 2.09
CA GLY A 248 32.27 42.58 2.17
C GLY A 248 32.70 43.51 1.03
N ILE A 249 34.00 43.83 0.93
CA ILE A 249 34.57 44.47 -0.28
C ILE A 249 34.72 43.40 -1.36
N ALA A 250 35.21 42.22 -0.97
CA ALA A 250 35.17 41.01 -1.78
C ALA A 250 34.36 39.94 -1.06
N ALA A 251 33.32 39.41 -1.70
CA ALA A 251 32.43 38.41 -1.12
C ALA A 251 32.28 37.19 -2.01
N GLY A 252 32.36 35.99 -1.43
CA GLY A 252 32.13 34.71 -2.09
C GLY A 252 31.11 33.85 -1.35
N VAL A 253 30.21 33.17 -2.06
CA VAL A 253 29.35 32.13 -1.49
C VAL A 253 29.27 30.89 -2.36
N GLY A 254 29.17 29.72 -1.73
CA GLY A 254 28.91 28.44 -2.38
C GLY A 254 27.88 27.62 -1.61
N THR A 255 26.78 27.21 -2.24
CA THR A 255 25.79 26.30 -1.64
C THR A 255 25.59 25.04 -2.48
N ASP A 256 25.47 23.90 -1.79
CA ASP A 256 25.18 22.58 -2.38
C ASP A 256 24.13 21.87 -1.52
N ALA A 257 22.92 21.76 -2.04
CA ALA A 257 21.84 20.99 -1.46
C ALA A 257 21.57 19.73 -2.30
N ARG A 258 21.64 18.55 -1.67
CA ARG A 258 21.31 17.28 -2.31
C ARG A 258 20.31 16.47 -1.50
N ALA A 259 19.14 16.20 -2.05
CA ALA A 259 18.15 15.28 -1.51
C ALA A 259 18.05 14.04 -2.40
N GLU A 260 18.20 12.86 -1.81
CA GLU A 260 18.19 11.59 -2.53
C GLU A 260 17.32 10.56 -1.81
N MET A 261 16.35 10.00 -2.53
CA MET A 261 15.40 9.02 -2.01
C MET A 261 15.34 7.81 -2.96
N SER A 262 16.09 6.77 -2.63
CA SER A 262 16.25 5.57 -3.45
C SER A 262 15.92 4.30 -2.66
N PRO A 263 14.65 4.13 -2.22
CA PRO A 263 14.27 2.97 -1.42
C PRO A 263 14.18 1.70 -2.28
N THR A 264 14.47 0.56 -1.65
CA THR A 264 14.17 -0.77 -2.22
C THR A 264 12.92 -1.31 -1.54
N VAL A 265 11.89 -1.66 -2.29
CA VAL A 265 10.61 -2.17 -1.77
C VAL A 265 10.27 -3.49 -2.45
N ARG A 266 10.15 -4.56 -1.66
CA ARG A 266 9.96 -5.93 -2.18
C ARG A 266 8.84 -6.66 -1.45
N ALA A 267 7.88 -7.19 -2.20
CA ALA A 267 6.82 -8.06 -1.68
C ALA A 267 6.77 -9.36 -2.49
N TYR A 268 6.97 -10.53 -1.87
CA TYR A 268 7.11 -11.75 -2.67
C TYR A 268 6.80 -13.08 -1.99
N LEU A 269 6.49 -14.08 -2.82
CA LEU A 269 6.50 -15.50 -2.47
C LEU A 269 7.77 -16.13 -3.06
N SER A 270 8.56 -16.85 -2.27
CA SER A 270 9.84 -17.46 -2.69
C SER A 270 10.11 -18.82 -2.03
N GLY A 271 11.29 -19.39 -2.27
CA GLY A 271 11.74 -20.65 -1.68
C GLY A 271 10.88 -21.84 -2.12
N THR A 272 10.45 -22.65 -1.15
CA THR A 272 9.42 -23.70 -1.33
C THR A 272 8.04 -23.19 -0.94
N GLY A 273 7.82 -21.87 -1.06
CA GLY A 273 6.62 -21.20 -0.60
C GLY A 273 5.36 -21.81 -1.18
N ARG A 274 4.40 -22.12 -0.31
CA ARG A 274 3.09 -22.64 -0.70
C ARG A 274 1.99 -21.86 -0.01
N ILE A 275 1.06 -21.35 -0.80
CA ILE A 275 -0.15 -20.70 -0.30
C ILE A 275 -1.35 -21.57 -0.69
N THR A 276 -2.18 -21.91 0.28
CA THR A 276 -3.49 -22.52 0.08
C THR A 276 -4.51 -21.68 0.85
N ALA A 277 -5.10 -20.73 0.15
CA ALA A 277 -6.12 -19.82 0.67
C ALA A 277 -7.52 -20.24 0.20
N ARG A 278 -8.56 -19.89 0.96
CA ARG A 278 -9.96 -20.08 0.52
C ARG A 278 -10.44 -18.93 -0.37
N ARG A 279 -9.82 -17.75 -0.25
CA ARG A 279 -10.17 -16.50 -0.95
C ARG A 279 -8.91 -15.79 -1.48
N ASP A 280 -9.00 -14.48 -1.66
CA ASP A 280 -8.03 -13.70 -2.39
C ASP A 280 -6.62 -13.72 -1.77
N VAL A 281 -5.63 -13.68 -2.67
CA VAL A 281 -4.22 -13.57 -2.35
C VAL A 281 -3.68 -12.29 -2.97
N THR A 282 -3.11 -11.42 -2.14
CA THR A 282 -2.51 -10.16 -2.57
C THR A 282 -1.04 -10.10 -2.21
N ILE A 283 -0.21 -9.79 -3.21
CA ILE A 283 1.22 -9.51 -3.08
C ILE A 283 1.45 -8.11 -3.64
N SER A 284 1.78 -7.14 -2.80
CA SER A 284 1.86 -5.73 -3.18
C SER A 284 3.10 -5.03 -2.62
N ALA A 285 3.86 -4.38 -3.50
CA ALA A 285 4.97 -3.50 -3.16
C ALA A 285 4.63 -2.06 -3.60
N THR A 286 4.69 -1.11 -2.68
CA THR A 286 4.31 0.30 -2.92
C THR A 286 5.39 1.24 -2.40
N ALA A 287 5.80 2.22 -3.20
CA ALA A 287 6.68 3.30 -2.74
C ALA A 287 6.20 4.68 -3.18
N THR A 288 6.16 5.65 -2.25
CA THR A 288 5.85 7.06 -2.53
C THR A 288 6.99 7.97 -2.04
N PRO A 289 8.12 8.02 -2.77
CA PRO A 289 9.27 8.83 -2.38
C PRO A 289 9.14 10.30 -2.80
N HIS A 290 9.47 11.19 -1.87
CA HIS A 290 9.58 12.64 -2.03
C HIS A 290 11.01 13.12 -1.78
N ALA A 291 11.52 14.04 -2.61
CA ALA A 291 12.83 14.66 -2.44
C ALA A 291 12.78 16.15 -2.77
N ASP A 292 13.19 17.01 -1.83
CA ASP A 292 13.28 18.47 -1.97
C ASP A 292 14.70 18.98 -1.65
N ALA A 293 15.29 19.73 -2.58
CA ALA A 293 16.58 20.38 -2.40
C ALA A 293 16.49 21.89 -2.68
N GLU A 294 16.88 22.71 -1.71
CA GLU A 294 16.93 24.17 -1.81
C GLU A 294 18.34 24.69 -1.52
N ALA A 295 18.91 25.44 -2.47
CA ALA A 295 20.26 26.02 -2.36
C ALA A 295 20.23 27.54 -2.60
N ASP A 296 20.48 28.32 -1.54
CA ASP A 296 20.40 29.78 -1.55
C ASP A 296 21.75 30.43 -1.23
N GLY A 297 22.31 31.15 -2.20
CA GLY A 297 23.59 31.86 -2.07
C GLY A 297 23.40 33.37 -2.21
N VAL A 298 23.78 34.14 -1.20
CA VAL A 298 23.72 35.61 -1.24
C VAL A 298 25.10 36.22 -0.98
N SER A 299 25.63 36.97 -1.96
CA SER A 299 26.88 37.70 -1.81
C SER A 299 26.70 39.21 -2.07
N ALA A 300 27.33 40.05 -1.25
CA ALA A 300 27.29 41.50 -1.42
C ALA A 300 28.68 42.12 -1.23
N GLY A 301 29.18 42.84 -2.23
CA GLY A 301 30.44 43.56 -2.12
C GLY A 301 30.91 44.24 -3.39
N ALA A 302 32.02 45.00 -3.35
CA ALA A 302 32.56 45.62 -4.57
C ALA A 302 32.84 44.58 -5.66
N VAL A 303 33.35 43.41 -5.28
CA VAL A 303 33.42 42.20 -6.11
C VAL A 303 32.67 41.08 -5.42
N SER A 304 31.72 40.44 -6.11
CA SER A 304 30.94 39.33 -5.56
C SER A 304 30.87 38.11 -6.49
N VAL A 305 30.99 36.92 -5.89
CA VAL A 305 30.84 35.62 -6.57
C VAL A 305 29.89 34.72 -5.79
N GLY A 306 28.93 34.10 -6.46
CA GLY A 306 27.99 33.17 -5.83
C GLY A 306 27.71 31.94 -6.68
N VAL A 307 27.74 30.75 -6.08
CA VAL A 307 27.33 29.51 -6.73
C VAL A 307 26.29 28.81 -5.86
N SER A 308 25.16 28.43 -6.45
CA SER A 308 24.14 27.64 -5.76
C SER A 308 23.75 26.42 -6.59
N LEU A 309 23.87 25.23 -6.00
CA LEU A 309 23.56 23.95 -6.63
C LEU A 309 22.50 23.20 -5.83
N ALA A 310 21.37 22.88 -6.46
CA ALA A 310 20.32 22.05 -5.88
C ALA A 310 20.10 20.79 -6.73
N THR A 311 20.15 19.62 -6.10
CA THR A 311 19.89 18.33 -6.75
C THR A 311 18.90 17.51 -5.92
N ALA A 312 17.76 17.17 -6.51
CA ALA A 312 16.80 16.25 -5.94
C ALA A 312 16.65 15.02 -6.85
N GLU A 313 16.76 13.83 -6.27
CA GLU A 313 16.70 12.56 -6.99
C GLU A 313 15.79 11.57 -6.24
N ALA A 314 14.85 10.96 -6.95
CA ALA A 314 14.07 9.84 -6.45
C ALA A 314 14.17 8.65 -7.40
N SER A 315 14.73 7.55 -6.91
CA SER A 315 15.01 6.35 -7.71
C SER A 315 14.61 5.07 -6.97
N PRO A 316 13.31 4.82 -6.76
CA PRO A 316 12.86 3.62 -6.07
C PRO A 316 13.02 2.35 -6.95
N ASP A 317 13.45 1.25 -6.33
CA ASP A 317 13.43 -0.12 -6.89
C ASP A 317 12.26 -0.87 -6.24
N ILE A 318 11.21 -1.16 -7.01
CA ILE A 318 9.95 -1.72 -6.51
C ILE A 318 9.65 -3.03 -7.22
N GLN A 319 9.63 -4.12 -6.45
CA GLN A 319 9.46 -5.46 -6.99
C GLN A 319 8.38 -6.23 -6.25
N ALA A 320 7.43 -6.79 -7.00
CA ALA A 320 6.45 -7.72 -6.47
C ALA A 320 6.44 -9.01 -7.29
N TRP A 321 6.60 -10.18 -6.67
CA TRP A 321 6.66 -11.40 -7.47
C TRP A 321 6.25 -12.69 -6.77
N ILE A 322 5.93 -13.67 -7.60
CA ILE A 322 5.83 -15.08 -7.22
C ILE A 322 7.02 -15.80 -7.86
N ALA A 323 7.90 -16.39 -7.06
CA ALA A 323 9.07 -17.08 -7.58
C ALA A 323 8.70 -18.39 -8.30
N GLY A 324 9.53 -18.81 -9.25
CA GLY A 324 9.39 -20.11 -9.90
C GLY A 324 9.51 -21.27 -8.90
N GLY A 325 8.76 -22.35 -9.12
CA GLY A 325 8.75 -23.52 -8.24
C GLY A 325 7.91 -23.37 -6.95
N THR A 326 7.22 -22.24 -6.78
CA THR A 326 6.22 -22.03 -5.71
C THR A 326 4.83 -22.42 -6.19
N SER A 327 3.88 -22.58 -5.26
CA SER A 327 2.48 -22.85 -5.61
C SER A 327 1.51 -21.93 -4.86
N VAL A 328 0.59 -21.32 -5.59
CA VAL A 328 -0.54 -20.60 -5.03
C VAL A 328 -1.81 -21.31 -5.46
N THR A 329 -2.55 -21.79 -4.47
CA THR A 329 -3.91 -22.28 -4.65
C THR A 329 -4.82 -21.32 -3.90
N ASN A 330 -5.79 -20.74 -4.59
CA ASN A 330 -6.97 -20.19 -3.93
C ASN A 330 -8.24 -20.78 -4.53
N SER A 331 -8.82 -21.70 -3.77
CA SER A 331 -10.01 -22.44 -4.15
C SER A 331 -11.13 -22.10 -3.19
N VAL A 332 -12.32 -21.84 -3.72
CA VAL A 332 -13.52 -21.75 -2.89
C VAL A 332 -13.85 -23.19 -2.46
N ALA A 333 -13.59 -23.49 -1.19
CA ALA A 333 -13.82 -24.79 -0.59
C ALA A 333 -14.63 -24.64 0.70
N LEU A 334 -15.33 -25.71 1.06
CA LEU A 334 -16.10 -25.79 2.30
C LEU A 334 -15.23 -25.49 3.53
N GLU A 335 -15.77 -24.69 4.46
CA GLU A 335 -15.14 -24.51 5.77
C GLU A 335 -15.45 -25.69 6.68
N GLY A 336 -14.39 -26.37 7.16
CA GLY A 336 -14.49 -27.56 7.99
C GLY A 336 -14.91 -28.83 7.24
N ASP A 337 -15.37 -29.84 7.98
CA ASP A 337 -15.88 -31.11 7.45
C ASP A 337 -17.39 -31.26 7.76
N PRO A 338 -18.27 -30.39 7.24
CA PRO A 338 -19.70 -30.48 7.54
C PRO A 338 -20.31 -31.78 7.00
N SER A 339 -21.29 -32.30 7.73
CA SER A 339 -22.19 -33.32 7.18
C SER A 339 -23.11 -32.66 6.17
N LEU A 340 -23.15 -33.18 4.94
CA LEU A 340 -24.03 -32.66 3.90
C LEU A 340 -25.26 -33.54 3.74
N THR A 341 -26.42 -32.91 3.72
CA THR A 341 -27.71 -33.54 3.42
C THR A 341 -28.18 -33.08 2.05
N PHE A 342 -28.27 -34.02 1.11
CA PHE A 342 -28.80 -33.83 -0.24
C PHE A 342 -30.29 -34.18 -0.24
N ALA A 343 -31.12 -33.34 -0.85
CA ALA A 343 -32.56 -33.60 -0.99
C ALA A 343 -33.03 -33.42 -2.44
N ASP A 344 -33.80 -34.41 -2.93
CA ASP A 344 -34.52 -34.34 -4.21
C ASP A 344 -35.71 -33.39 -4.07
N GLY A 345 -35.68 -32.30 -4.84
CA GLY A 345 -36.70 -31.27 -4.85
C GLY A 345 -38.10 -31.75 -5.26
N ARG A 346 -38.22 -32.86 -6.00
CA ARG A 346 -39.54 -33.44 -6.34
C ARG A 346 -40.29 -33.96 -5.13
N ARG A 347 -39.60 -34.33 -4.04
CA ARG A 347 -40.26 -34.65 -2.77
C ARG A 347 -40.73 -33.38 -2.07
N ASN A 348 -39.93 -32.31 -2.13
CA ASN A 348 -40.19 -31.04 -1.46
C ASN A 348 -41.29 -30.19 -2.12
N ALA A 349 -41.63 -30.43 -3.39
CA ALA A 349 -42.69 -29.71 -4.12
C ALA A 349 -44.12 -29.93 -3.58
N GLY A 350 -44.29 -30.86 -2.63
CA GLY A 350 -45.57 -31.13 -1.94
C GLY A 350 -45.50 -30.99 -0.42
N ASP A 351 -44.32 -30.66 0.14
CA ASP A 351 -44.16 -30.50 1.57
C ASP A 351 -44.61 -29.11 2.00
N VAL A 352 -45.34 -29.04 3.11
CA VAL A 352 -45.72 -27.79 3.75
C VAL A 352 -44.47 -27.18 4.39
N VAL A 353 -44.01 -26.06 3.84
CA VAL A 353 -42.79 -25.35 4.32
C VAL A 353 -43.10 -23.97 4.91
N ALA A 354 -44.34 -23.50 4.76
CA ALA A 354 -44.82 -22.27 5.37
C ALA A 354 -46.28 -22.47 5.81
N THR A 355 -46.64 -21.92 6.96
CA THR A 355 -48.01 -21.92 7.45
C THR A 355 -48.24 -20.59 8.12
N MET A 356 -49.33 -19.91 7.75
CA MET A 356 -49.67 -18.63 8.35
C MET A 356 -49.84 -18.79 9.86
N SER A 357 -49.18 -17.93 10.62
CA SER A 357 -49.28 -17.97 12.09
C SER A 357 -50.34 -17.01 12.62
N GLY A 358 -51.03 -17.45 13.68
CA GLY A 358 -52.15 -16.73 14.25
C GLY A 358 -53.39 -16.72 13.36
N ASP A 359 -54.34 -15.87 13.71
CA ASP A 359 -55.62 -15.73 12.99
C ASP A 359 -55.81 -14.28 12.46
N PRO A 360 -54.88 -13.74 11.64
CA PRO A 360 -55.07 -12.41 11.07
C PRO A 360 -56.20 -12.42 10.02
N SER A 361 -56.86 -11.27 9.88
CA SER A 361 -57.79 -11.03 8.77
C SER A 361 -56.99 -10.83 7.48
N LEU A 362 -57.38 -11.50 6.39
CA LEU A 362 -56.77 -11.36 5.07
C LEU A 362 -57.66 -10.52 4.16
N ASP A 363 -57.10 -9.45 3.62
CA ASP A 363 -57.70 -8.60 2.59
C ASP A 363 -57.11 -8.92 1.22
N PHE A 364 -57.96 -9.34 0.29
CA PHE A 364 -57.60 -9.72 -1.07
C PHE A 364 -57.98 -8.57 -2.00
N THR A 365 -56.99 -7.99 -2.67
CA THR A 365 -57.21 -6.86 -3.56
C THR A 365 -56.72 -7.19 -4.96
N HIS A 366 -57.55 -6.88 -5.95
CA HIS A 366 -57.18 -6.87 -7.35
C HIS A 366 -57.18 -5.41 -7.81
N SER A 367 -56.00 -4.89 -8.12
CA SER A 367 -55.81 -3.53 -8.63
C SER A 367 -55.37 -3.59 -10.07
N ASP A 368 -56.19 -3.04 -10.96
CA ASP A 368 -55.85 -2.75 -12.35
C ASP A 368 -55.70 -1.22 -12.47
N ASP A 369 -54.48 -0.75 -12.73
CA ASP A 369 -54.19 0.67 -12.87
C ASP A 369 -54.59 1.23 -14.25
N GLY A 370 -55.15 0.41 -15.14
CA GLY A 370 -55.55 0.77 -16.49
C GLY A 370 -54.37 1.09 -17.42
N ALA A 371 -53.13 0.94 -16.96
CA ALA A 371 -51.89 1.11 -17.71
C ALA A 371 -51.19 -0.23 -18.03
N GLY A 372 -51.81 -1.35 -17.64
CA GLY A 372 -51.34 -2.71 -17.90
C GLY A 372 -50.59 -3.35 -16.73
N SER A 373 -50.51 -2.70 -15.56
CA SER A 373 -49.97 -3.30 -14.34
C SER A 373 -51.12 -3.81 -13.48
N ILE A 374 -51.34 -5.12 -13.50
CA ILE A 374 -52.23 -5.80 -12.57
C ILE A 374 -51.44 -6.19 -11.31
N LEU A 375 -51.92 -5.79 -10.13
CA LEU A 375 -51.39 -6.23 -8.85
C LEU A 375 -52.49 -6.98 -8.11
N ASN A 376 -52.24 -8.26 -7.83
CA ASN A 376 -53.06 -9.08 -6.96
C ASN A 376 -52.35 -9.17 -5.61
N THR A 377 -52.89 -8.49 -4.60
CA THR A 377 -52.27 -8.39 -3.28
C THR A 377 -53.13 -9.05 -2.22
N ILE A 378 -52.51 -9.89 -1.38
CA ILE A 378 -53.10 -10.46 -0.18
C ILE A 378 -52.43 -9.80 1.02
N THR A 379 -53.19 -9.00 1.76
CA THR A 379 -52.68 -8.24 2.91
C THR A 379 -53.24 -8.82 4.20
N ARG A 380 -52.38 -9.10 5.18
CA ARG A 380 -52.82 -9.56 6.49
C ARG A 380 -52.80 -8.45 7.53
N SER A 381 -53.80 -8.45 8.42
CA SER A 381 -53.98 -7.41 9.43
C SER A 381 -52.95 -7.42 10.56
N ALA A 382 -52.25 -8.55 10.77
CA ALA A 382 -51.20 -8.73 11.78
C ALA A 382 -50.24 -9.89 11.42
N GLY A 383 -49.08 -9.95 12.07
CA GLY A 383 -48.05 -11.01 11.92
C GLY A 383 -46.84 -10.61 11.03
N ASN A 384 -45.89 -11.54 10.78
CA ASN A 384 -44.79 -11.60 9.74
C ASN A 384 -44.92 -12.63 8.55
N TRP A 385 -45.13 -12.31 7.24
CA TRP A 385 -45.29 -13.37 6.19
C TRP A 385 -43.95 -14.05 5.94
N ARG A 386 -42.87 -13.27 6.03
CA ARG A 386 -41.50 -13.78 5.95
C ARG A 386 -41.15 -14.59 7.18
N ASP A 387 -41.62 -14.18 8.35
CA ASP A 387 -41.45 -14.93 9.60
C ASP A 387 -42.19 -16.28 9.57
N ASP A 388 -43.37 -16.31 8.93
CA ASP A 388 -44.18 -17.51 8.71
C ASP A 388 -43.62 -18.44 7.61
N GLY A 389 -42.49 -18.06 6.99
CA GLY A 389 -41.74 -18.89 6.05
C GLY A 389 -42.10 -18.69 4.57
N PHE A 390 -43.04 -17.80 4.23
CA PHE A 390 -43.41 -17.55 2.84
C PHE A 390 -42.30 -16.81 2.09
N ARG A 391 -42.05 -17.21 0.84
CA ARG A 391 -41.02 -16.61 -0.05
C ARG A 391 -41.59 -16.40 -1.46
N SER A 392 -40.97 -15.52 -2.26
CA SER A 392 -41.35 -15.36 -3.68
C SER A 392 -40.92 -16.59 -4.48
N GLY A 393 -41.70 -16.97 -5.49
CA GLY A 393 -41.53 -18.15 -6.34
C GLY A 393 -42.30 -19.39 -5.86
N GLN A 394 -42.66 -19.43 -4.57
CA GLN A 394 -43.39 -20.51 -3.89
C GLN A 394 -44.85 -20.64 -4.34
N LEU A 395 -45.36 -21.88 -4.32
CA LEU A 395 -46.79 -22.16 -4.40
C LEU A 395 -47.43 -22.11 -3.01
N MET A 396 -48.65 -21.62 -2.94
CA MET A 396 -49.42 -21.49 -1.70
C MET A 396 -50.87 -21.88 -1.94
N ASP A 397 -51.46 -22.64 -1.03
CA ASP A 397 -52.91 -22.85 -1.01
C ASP A 397 -53.55 -21.87 -0.03
N ILE A 398 -54.56 -21.15 -0.51
CA ILE A 398 -55.48 -20.36 0.30
C ILE A 398 -56.76 -21.15 0.51
N SER A 399 -57.25 -21.19 1.75
CA SER A 399 -58.53 -21.81 2.12
C SER A 399 -59.31 -20.94 3.10
N GLY A 400 -60.56 -21.27 3.39
CA GLY A 400 -61.37 -20.53 4.37
C GLY A 400 -61.88 -19.15 3.94
N THR A 401 -61.81 -18.83 2.65
CA THR A 401 -62.38 -17.61 2.04
C THR A 401 -63.70 -17.90 1.30
N ALA A 402 -64.43 -16.89 0.86
CA ALA A 402 -65.65 -17.09 0.05
C ALA A 402 -65.33 -17.17 -1.45
N SER A 403 -64.31 -16.45 -1.93
CA SER A 403 -64.05 -16.29 -3.37
C SER A 403 -62.64 -16.67 -3.82
N ASN A 404 -61.66 -16.72 -2.93
CA ASN A 404 -60.24 -16.91 -3.25
C ASN A 404 -59.64 -18.22 -2.71
N ASN A 405 -60.45 -19.27 -2.56
CA ASN A 405 -59.91 -20.58 -2.22
C ASN A 405 -59.24 -21.19 -3.46
N GLY A 406 -57.98 -21.61 -3.34
CA GLY A 406 -57.24 -22.14 -4.47
C GLY A 406 -55.73 -22.14 -4.26
N ARG A 407 -55.01 -22.54 -5.30
CA ARG A 407 -53.55 -22.53 -5.35
C ARG A 407 -53.05 -21.28 -6.05
N TYR A 408 -52.04 -20.66 -5.48
CA TYR A 408 -51.47 -19.38 -5.90
C TYR A 408 -49.95 -19.49 -6.02
N ARG A 409 -49.36 -18.81 -7.00
CA ARG A 409 -47.92 -18.56 -7.08
C ARG A 409 -47.59 -17.19 -6.50
N ILE A 410 -46.70 -17.17 -5.51
CA ILE A 410 -46.22 -15.94 -4.89
C ILE A 410 -45.16 -15.31 -5.81
N THR A 411 -45.33 -14.04 -6.17
CA THR A 411 -44.37 -13.27 -6.97
C THR A 411 -43.63 -12.23 -6.13
N GLY A 412 -44.16 -11.88 -4.97
CA GLY A 412 -43.55 -10.94 -4.05
C GLY A 412 -44.02 -11.17 -2.62
N VAL A 413 -43.13 -10.90 -1.66
CA VAL A 413 -43.42 -11.01 -0.23
C VAL A 413 -42.99 -9.72 0.46
N GLY A 414 -43.91 -9.06 1.14
CA GLY A 414 -43.66 -8.01 2.11
C GLY A 414 -43.91 -8.54 3.53
N ASP A 415 -43.80 -7.66 4.52
CA ASP A 415 -44.06 -8.05 5.91
C ASP A 415 -45.52 -8.45 6.08
N THR A 416 -46.46 -7.63 5.62
CA THR A 416 -47.91 -7.88 5.72
C THR A 416 -48.57 -8.16 4.38
N GLU A 417 -47.86 -8.04 3.26
CA GLU A 417 -48.42 -8.16 1.91
C GLU A 417 -47.79 -9.33 1.13
N LEU A 418 -48.59 -10.08 0.39
CA LEU A 418 -48.13 -11.03 -0.63
C LEU A 418 -48.64 -10.58 -1.99
N LEU A 419 -47.79 -10.67 -3.01
CA LEU A 419 -48.18 -10.52 -4.41
C LEU A 419 -48.30 -11.91 -5.05
N VAL A 420 -49.36 -12.12 -5.83
CA VAL A 420 -49.64 -13.41 -6.49
C VAL A 420 -49.91 -13.25 -7.99
N GLU A 421 -49.64 -14.31 -8.77
CA GLU A 421 -49.92 -14.31 -10.22
C GLU A 421 -51.41 -14.41 -10.52
N GLU A 422 -52.11 -15.26 -9.78
CA GLU A 422 -53.51 -15.58 -10.05
C GLU A 422 -54.43 -14.43 -9.67
N THR A 423 -55.50 -14.26 -10.45
CA THR A 423 -56.48 -13.20 -10.25
C THR A 423 -57.20 -13.38 -8.93
N LEU A 424 -57.26 -12.30 -8.15
CA LEU A 424 -58.03 -12.24 -6.92
C LEU A 424 -59.40 -11.60 -7.17
N THR A 425 -60.40 -12.05 -6.43
CA THR A 425 -61.65 -11.31 -6.26
C THR A 425 -61.58 -10.49 -4.98
N GLY A 426 -61.96 -9.21 -5.04
CA GLY A 426 -61.93 -8.35 -3.87
C GLY A 426 -62.77 -8.90 -2.72
N GLU A 427 -62.14 -9.27 -1.60
CA GLU A 427 -62.81 -9.72 -0.38
C GLU A 427 -61.91 -9.57 0.85
N THR A 428 -62.53 -9.52 2.04
CA THR A 428 -61.81 -9.63 3.32
C THR A 428 -62.31 -10.87 4.04
N SER A 429 -61.41 -11.66 4.63
CA SER A 429 -61.74 -12.90 5.33
C SER A 429 -61.00 -13.03 6.66
N ASP A 430 -61.77 -13.20 7.74
CA ASP A 430 -61.25 -13.46 9.09
C ASP A 430 -60.98 -14.94 9.36
N THR A 431 -61.32 -15.82 8.42
CA THR A 431 -61.19 -17.28 8.53
C THR A 431 -60.26 -17.87 7.47
N ALA A 432 -59.59 -17.02 6.70
CA ALA A 432 -58.68 -17.47 5.67
C ALA A 432 -57.45 -18.14 6.30
N ASP A 433 -56.99 -19.21 5.69
CA ASP A 433 -55.75 -19.88 6.03
C ASP A 433 -54.86 -19.96 4.79
N ALA A 434 -53.55 -19.88 5.01
CA ALA A 434 -52.55 -19.92 3.95
C ALA A 434 -51.47 -20.94 4.29
N VAL A 435 -51.24 -21.86 3.36
CA VAL A 435 -50.25 -22.94 3.49
C VAL A 435 -49.33 -22.91 2.27
N GLY A 436 -48.04 -22.68 2.50
CA GLY A 436 -47.03 -22.63 1.44
C GLY A 436 -46.30 -23.96 1.24
N TYR A 437 -46.00 -24.28 -0.01
CA TYR A 437 -45.28 -25.49 -0.44
C TYR A 437 -43.87 -25.20 -0.95
N GLY A 438 -42.94 -26.15 -0.82
CA GLY A 438 -41.58 -25.95 -1.35
C GLY A 438 -41.54 -25.69 -2.88
N GLU A 439 -40.56 -24.93 -3.35
CA GLU A 439 -40.37 -24.61 -4.78
C GLU A 439 -39.87 -25.81 -5.61
N GLY A 440 -39.57 -26.92 -4.96
CA GLY A 440 -39.12 -28.15 -5.59
C GLY A 440 -37.70 -28.11 -6.14
N TYR A 441 -36.87 -27.16 -5.70
CA TYR A 441 -35.43 -27.18 -5.94
C TYR A 441 -34.77 -28.35 -5.22
N ASP A 442 -33.76 -28.92 -5.86
CA ASP A 442 -32.82 -29.80 -5.19
C ASP A 442 -32.02 -28.98 -4.16
N THR A 443 -31.81 -29.52 -2.96
CA THR A 443 -31.09 -28.80 -1.90
C THR A 443 -29.89 -29.56 -1.38
N VAL A 444 -28.86 -28.80 -1.01
CA VAL A 444 -27.70 -29.28 -0.26
C VAL A 444 -27.62 -28.48 1.03
N GLN A 445 -27.84 -29.15 2.15
CA GLN A 445 -27.82 -28.53 3.47
C GLN A 445 -26.56 -28.97 4.23
N ARG A 446 -25.86 -28.00 4.83
CA ARG A 446 -24.76 -28.23 5.78
C ARG A 446 -25.31 -28.21 7.22
N ASP A 447 -24.72 -29.01 8.10
CA ASP A 447 -25.04 -29.02 9.53
C ASP A 447 -24.34 -27.89 10.33
N ALA A 448 -23.20 -27.42 9.84
CA ALA A 448 -22.43 -26.31 10.40
C ALA A 448 -21.81 -25.43 9.28
N GLY A 449 -21.44 -24.18 9.61
CA GLY A 449 -20.90 -23.18 8.67
C GLY A 449 -21.97 -22.43 7.86
N ASP A 450 -21.54 -21.59 6.91
CA ASP A 450 -22.39 -20.80 6.00
C ASP A 450 -21.82 -20.79 4.56
N TRP A 451 -22.65 -21.12 3.56
CA TRP A 451 -22.25 -21.20 2.15
C TRP A 451 -21.69 -19.88 1.59
N ARG A 452 -22.19 -18.74 2.07
CA ARG A 452 -21.70 -17.42 1.63
C ARG A 452 -20.31 -17.13 2.18
N VAL A 453 -20.04 -17.60 3.39
CA VAL A 453 -18.75 -17.44 4.07
C VAL A 453 -17.67 -18.20 3.32
N ASP A 454 -18.00 -19.43 2.92
CA ASP A 454 -17.12 -20.30 2.12
C ASP A 454 -16.85 -19.70 0.73
N GLY A 455 -17.84 -19.04 0.14
CA GLY A 455 -17.67 -18.30 -1.12
C GLY A 455 -18.56 -18.67 -2.26
N PHE A 456 -19.64 -19.38 -1.96
CA PHE A 456 -20.69 -19.65 -2.92
C PHE A 456 -21.65 -18.45 -3.00
N ALA A 457 -22.10 -18.14 -4.20
CA ALA A 457 -23.15 -17.20 -4.50
C ALA A 457 -24.22 -17.81 -5.40
N ALA A 458 -25.31 -17.07 -5.63
CA ALA A 458 -26.34 -17.46 -6.58
C ALA A 458 -25.83 -17.38 -8.03
N ASP A 459 -26.40 -18.20 -8.90
CA ASP A 459 -26.07 -18.40 -10.31
C ASP A 459 -24.63 -18.89 -10.58
N GLU A 460 -23.90 -19.35 -9.55
CA GLU A 460 -22.55 -19.90 -9.69
C GLU A 460 -22.57 -21.41 -9.98
N PRO A 461 -21.75 -21.89 -10.94
CA PRO A 461 -21.55 -23.31 -11.17
C PRO A 461 -20.66 -23.91 -10.07
N ILE A 462 -21.08 -25.06 -9.56
CA ILE A 462 -20.38 -25.83 -8.53
C ILE A 462 -20.16 -27.25 -8.99
N GLN A 463 -19.11 -27.87 -8.49
CA GLN A 463 -18.86 -29.28 -8.66
C GLN A 463 -18.93 -29.99 -7.30
N ILE A 464 -19.68 -31.08 -7.26
CA ILE A 464 -19.82 -31.95 -6.10
C ILE A 464 -19.08 -33.25 -6.39
N THR A 465 -18.17 -33.63 -5.50
CA THR A 465 -17.38 -34.88 -5.62
C THR A 465 -17.25 -35.61 -4.29
N GLY A 466 -17.13 -36.93 -4.34
CA GLY A 466 -16.96 -37.77 -3.15
C GLY A 466 -18.27 -38.07 -2.41
N SER A 467 -19.41 -37.72 -2.99
CA SER A 467 -20.72 -38.18 -2.56
C SER A 467 -21.00 -39.61 -3.06
N ASP A 468 -21.90 -40.33 -2.40
CA ASP A 468 -22.21 -41.70 -2.83
C ASP A 468 -23.07 -41.72 -4.11
N ARG A 469 -23.88 -40.66 -4.34
CA ARG A 469 -24.92 -40.68 -5.39
C ARG A 469 -25.10 -39.39 -6.17
N ASN A 470 -24.41 -38.32 -5.81
CA ASN A 470 -24.68 -36.96 -6.29
C ASN A 470 -23.42 -36.25 -6.84
N ASP A 471 -22.43 -37.03 -7.29
CA ASP A 471 -21.25 -36.48 -7.93
C ASP A 471 -21.62 -35.91 -9.30
N GLY A 472 -21.20 -34.67 -9.56
CA GLY A 472 -21.49 -33.97 -10.81
C GLY A 472 -21.44 -32.45 -10.67
N ASP A 473 -21.76 -31.79 -11.79
CA ASP A 473 -21.76 -30.34 -11.89
C ASP A 473 -23.20 -29.81 -11.73
N TYR A 474 -23.35 -28.74 -10.95
CA TYR A 474 -24.63 -28.13 -10.60
C TYR A 474 -24.51 -26.60 -10.67
N THR A 475 -25.64 -25.90 -10.67
CA THR A 475 -25.65 -24.43 -10.55
C THR A 475 -26.43 -24.05 -9.31
N VAL A 476 -25.84 -23.18 -8.48
CA VAL A 476 -26.52 -22.64 -7.30
C VAL A 476 -27.61 -21.69 -7.77
N LYS A 477 -28.87 -21.97 -7.46
CA LYS A 477 -29.95 -21.03 -7.69
C LYS A 477 -29.97 -19.91 -6.67
N ARG A 478 -29.86 -20.28 -5.39
CA ARG A 478 -29.83 -19.35 -4.27
C ARG A 478 -29.32 -20.04 -3.01
N ILE A 479 -29.05 -19.23 -1.99
CA ILE A 479 -28.64 -19.67 -0.66
C ILE A 479 -29.73 -19.26 0.34
N SER A 480 -30.07 -20.12 1.30
CA SER A 480 -31.04 -19.81 2.38
C SER A 480 -30.60 -18.59 3.19
N ASP A 481 -31.56 -17.88 3.79
CA ASP A 481 -31.27 -16.67 4.59
C ASP A 481 -30.31 -16.96 5.76
N ASP A 482 -30.38 -18.17 6.34
CA ASP A 482 -29.48 -18.64 7.40
C ASP A 482 -28.12 -19.16 6.89
N GLY A 483 -27.91 -19.16 5.58
CA GLY A 483 -26.65 -19.55 4.96
C GLY A 483 -26.36 -21.04 4.90
N ARG A 484 -27.25 -21.91 5.40
CA ARG A 484 -26.98 -23.36 5.52
C ARG A 484 -27.47 -24.21 4.36
N THR A 485 -28.26 -23.67 3.44
CA THR A 485 -28.86 -24.48 2.37
C THR A 485 -28.58 -23.85 1.01
N LEU A 486 -27.92 -24.60 0.13
CA LEU A 486 -27.93 -24.31 -1.30
C LEU A 486 -29.22 -24.85 -1.89
N PHE A 487 -29.89 -24.01 -2.68
CA PHE A 487 -30.94 -24.43 -3.61
C PHE A 487 -30.28 -24.47 -4.97
N LEU A 488 -30.34 -25.60 -5.66
CA LEU A 488 -29.73 -25.77 -6.97
C LEU A 488 -30.78 -25.49 -8.06
N ASP A 489 -30.34 -24.95 -9.20
CA ASP A 489 -31.20 -24.71 -10.38
C ASP A 489 -31.63 -26.03 -11.05
N ALA A 490 -31.17 -27.16 -10.51
CA ALA A 490 -31.56 -28.49 -10.88
C ALA A 490 -32.82 -28.96 -10.11
N HIS A 491 -33.71 -29.65 -10.82
CA HIS A 491 -34.93 -30.23 -10.26
C HIS A 491 -34.93 -31.75 -10.43
N GLY A 492 -34.93 -32.49 -9.32
CA GLY A 492 -35.04 -33.94 -9.33
C GLY A 492 -33.82 -34.68 -9.86
N THR A 493 -32.65 -34.03 -9.80
CA THR A 493 -31.35 -34.59 -10.17
C THR A 493 -30.63 -35.17 -8.97
N LEU A 494 -30.74 -34.51 -7.80
CA LEU A 494 -30.20 -35.04 -6.55
C LEU A 494 -31.02 -36.24 -6.07
N LYS A 495 -30.32 -37.22 -5.52
CA LYS A 495 -30.89 -38.36 -4.79
C LYS A 495 -30.67 -38.12 -3.30
N SER A 496 -31.73 -38.25 -2.51
CA SER A 496 -31.64 -38.01 -1.07
C SER A 496 -30.58 -38.87 -0.40
N GLU A 497 -29.64 -38.20 0.28
CA GLU A 497 -28.59 -38.82 1.08
C GLU A 497 -28.03 -37.86 2.13
N MET A 498 -27.37 -38.44 3.14
CA MET A 498 -26.61 -37.71 4.14
C MET A 498 -25.24 -38.36 4.20
N THR A 499 -24.18 -37.59 3.98
CA THR A 499 -22.81 -38.10 3.92
C THR A 499 -21.81 -37.03 4.33
N ASN A 500 -20.61 -37.47 4.71
CA ASN A 500 -19.50 -36.62 5.15
C ASN A 500 -18.33 -36.78 4.17
N GLY A 501 -17.39 -35.83 4.18
CA GLY A 501 -16.21 -35.89 3.31
C GLY A 501 -16.52 -35.63 1.84
N VAL A 502 -17.69 -35.04 1.57
CA VAL A 502 -18.04 -34.55 0.23
C VAL A 502 -17.37 -33.21 0.01
N THR A 503 -16.73 -33.06 -1.14
CA THR A 503 -16.18 -31.79 -1.58
C THR A 503 -17.22 -31.07 -2.43
N VAL A 504 -17.58 -29.86 -2.03
CA VAL A 504 -18.30 -28.91 -2.87
C VAL A 504 -17.33 -27.76 -3.13
N GLN A 505 -17.09 -27.48 -4.41
CA GLN A 505 -16.19 -26.41 -4.87
C GLN A 505 -16.86 -25.66 -6.00
N LEU A 506 -16.38 -24.45 -6.29
CA LEU A 506 -16.72 -23.82 -7.57
C LEU A 506 -16.24 -24.72 -8.71
N ASP A 507 -17.00 -24.75 -9.81
CA ASP A 507 -16.61 -25.48 -11.00
C ASP A 507 -15.18 -25.07 -11.41
N PRO A 508 -14.23 -26.01 -11.56
CA PRO A 508 -12.84 -25.70 -11.93
C PRO A 508 -12.71 -24.98 -13.28
N GLU A 509 -13.75 -24.94 -14.12
CA GLU A 509 -13.78 -24.11 -15.34
C GLU A 509 -14.11 -22.62 -15.07
N SER A 510 -14.59 -22.27 -13.87
CA SER A 510 -14.70 -20.87 -13.41
C SER A 510 -13.34 -20.35 -12.98
N ALA A 511 -12.51 -19.98 -13.96
CA ALA A 511 -11.21 -19.38 -13.72
C ALA A 511 -11.36 -18.06 -12.94
N GLY A 512 -10.64 -17.94 -11.83
CA GLY A 512 -10.49 -16.70 -11.09
C GLY A 512 -9.55 -15.71 -11.79
N ASP A 513 -9.50 -14.47 -11.31
CA ASP A 513 -8.71 -13.40 -11.91
C ASP A 513 -7.27 -13.41 -11.38
N VAL A 514 -6.30 -13.54 -12.30
CA VAL A 514 -4.87 -13.31 -12.00
C VAL A 514 -4.44 -11.96 -12.57
N THR A 515 -4.12 -11.01 -11.68
CA THR A 515 -3.62 -9.69 -12.06
C THR A 515 -2.15 -9.55 -11.70
N VAL A 516 -1.30 -9.30 -12.70
CA VAL A 516 0.11 -8.92 -12.52
C VAL A 516 0.30 -7.51 -13.05
N LYS A 517 0.63 -6.55 -12.19
CA LYS A 517 0.65 -5.12 -12.56
C LYS A 517 1.80 -4.35 -11.93
N ALA A 518 2.71 -3.86 -12.77
CA ALA A 518 3.61 -2.76 -12.45
C ALA A 518 2.97 -1.44 -12.92
N ALA A 519 2.85 -0.44 -12.04
CA ALA A 519 2.21 0.83 -12.39
C ALA A 519 2.82 2.05 -11.71
N GLN A 520 3.11 3.07 -12.50
CA GLN A 520 3.49 4.40 -12.04
C GLN A 520 2.35 5.38 -12.31
N THR A 521 1.89 6.10 -11.29
CA THR A 521 0.79 7.07 -11.37
C THR A 521 1.27 8.49 -11.06
N VAL A 522 0.49 9.50 -11.47
CA VAL A 522 0.81 10.91 -11.22
C VAL A 522 0.06 11.38 -9.96
N PRO A 523 0.73 11.98 -8.96
CA PRO A 523 0.11 12.55 -7.78
C PRO A 523 -0.90 13.65 -8.16
N ALA A 524 -2.03 13.71 -7.45
CA ALA A 524 -3.12 14.66 -7.73
C ALA A 524 -2.67 16.12 -7.59
N ASP A 525 -1.90 16.46 -6.54
CA ASP A 525 -1.65 17.87 -6.18
C ASP A 525 -0.17 18.25 -5.97
N ASP A 526 0.74 17.32 -5.65
CA ASP A 526 2.12 17.67 -5.23
C ASP A 526 3.25 17.13 -6.13
N VAL A 527 4.37 17.83 -6.16
CA VAL A 527 5.60 17.45 -6.87
C VAL A 527 6.43 16.52 -5.98
N SER A 528 6.57 15.26 -6.38
CA SER A 528 7.42 14.28 -5.68
C SER A 528 8.93 14.57 -5.71
N VAL A 529 9.43 15.35 -6.69
CA VAL A 529 10.86 15.68 -6.77
C VAL A 529 11.05 17.15 -7.13
N ARG A 530 11.62 17.93 -6.21
CA ARG A 530 11.79 19.38 -6.34
C ARG A 530 13.23 19.81 -6.12
N ALA A 531 13.77 20.61 -7.04
CA ALA A 531 15.06 21.29 -6.86
C ALA A 531 14.94 22.79 -7.17
N ASP A 532 15.29 23.63 -6.19
CA ASP A 532 15.33 25.09 -6.33
C ASP A 532 16.73 25.61 -5.96
N SER A 533 17.32 26.43 -6.81
CA SER A 533 18.58 27.11 -6.49
C SER A 533 18.47 28.59 -6.82
N ARG A 534 18.89 29.42 -5.87
CA ARG A 534 18.87 30.87 -6.00
C ARG A 534 20.22 31.44 -5.68
N ALA A 535 20.65 32.38 -6.52
CA ALA A 535 21.86 33.16 -6.26
C ALA A 535 21.57 34.65 -6.42
N ALA A 536 21.93 35.42 -5.39
CA ALA A 536 21.83 36.87 -5.40
C ALA A 536 23.21 37.50 -5.20
N GLY A 537 23.58 38.45 -6.07
CA GLY A 537 24.86 39.14 -6.01
C GLY A 537 24.70 40.65 -6.18
N GLY A 538 25.15 41.43 -5.20
CA GLY A 538 25.18 42.90 -5.26
C GLY A 538 26.61 43.43 -5.29
N GLY A 539 26.94 44.39 -6.15
CA GLY A 539 28.31 44.91 -6.23
C GLY A 539 28.68 45.84 -7.39
N LEU A 540 29.95 46.23 -7.49
CA LEU A 540 30.47 46.91 -8.69
C LEU A 540 30.62 45.88 -9.83
N ILE A 541 31.13 44.70 -9.49
CA ILE A 541 31.27 43.52 -10.34
C ILE A 541 30.65 42.32 -9.62
N SER A 542 29.68 41.64 -10.24
CA SER A 542 28.96 40.50 -9.65
C SER A 542 28.83 39.35 -10.65
N VAL A 543 29.22 38.14 -10.23
CA VAL A 543 29.09 36.90 -11.02
C VAL A 543 28.39 35.85 -10.20
N ASN A 544 27.23 35.35 -10.64
CA ASN A 544 26.60 34.20 -9.99
C ASN A 544 26.22 33.08 -10.95
N ALA A 545 26.19 31.86 -10.46
CA ALA A 545 25.67 30.71 -11.16
C ALA A 545 24.70 29.93 -10.28
N THR A 546 23.59 29.47 -10.87
CA THR A 546 22.65 28.56 -10.21
C THR A 546 22.48 27.30 -11.06
N LYS A 547 22.25 26.15 -10.45
CA LYS A 547 21.89 24.92 -11.16
C LYS A 547 20.92 24.11 -10.33
N SER A 548 19.77 23.78 -10.91
CA SER A 548 18.78 22.91 -10.28
C SER A 548 18.53 21.67 -11.15
N THR A 549 18.63 20.49 -10.54
CA THR A 549 18.38 19.20 -11.21
C THR A 549 17.37 18.39 -10.39
N ALA A 550 16.22 18.07 -11.00
CA ALA A 550 15.24 17.14 -10.44
C ALA A 550 15.18 15.88 -11.32
N LYS A 551 15.48 14.72 -10.75
CA LYS A 551 15.50 13.42 -11.45
C LYS A 551 14.53 12.43 -10.81
N ARG A 552 13.73 11.76 -11.64
CA ARG A 552 12.95 10.58 -11.28
C ARG A 552 13.35 9.41 -12.18
N ASP A 553 13.67 8.27 -11.59
CA ASP A 553 14.14 7.07 -12.31
C ASP A 553 13.74 5.84 -11.49
N ALA A 554 12.48 5.42 -11.66
CA ALA A 554 11.87 4.35 -10.87
C ALA A 554 11.92 3.03 -11.65
N ASP A 555 12.39 1.97 -11.01
CA ASP A 555 12.33 0.61 -11.55
C ASP A 555 11.13 -0.13 -10.92
N LEU A 556 10.20 -0.59 -11.75
CA LEU A 556 9.00 -1.30 -11.30
C LEU A 556 8.91 -2.64 -12.02
N THR A 557 8.97 -3.72 -11.25
CA THR A 557 8.80 -5.07 -11.78
C THR A 557 7.72 -5.82 -11.01
N ALA A 558 6.70 -6.31 -11.72
CA ALA A 558 5.74 -7.27 -11.19
C ALA A 558 5.72 -8.52 -12.08
N TYR A 559 5.91 -9.71 -11.52
CA TYR A 559 5.99 -10.93 -12.33
C TYR A 559 5.61 -12.21 -11.57
N VAL A 560 5.32 -13.25 -12.35
CA VAL A 560 5.23 -14.64 -11.90
C VAL A 560 6.35 -15.41 -12.60
N GLY A 561 7.19 -16.09 -11.84
CA GLY A 561 8.35 -16.82 -12.35
C GLY A 561 8.00 -18.14 -13.02
N ASP A 562 8.92 -18.63 -13.85
CA ASP A 562 8.78 -19.89 -14.57
C ASP A 562 8.55 -21.07 -13.62
N ASN A 563 7.66 -21.99 -13.98
CA ASN A 563 7.28 -23.16 -13.17
C ASN A 563 6.60 -22.81 -11.83
N ALA A 564 6.09 -21.60 -11.64
CA ALA A 564 5.09 -21.36 -10.60
C ALA A 564 3.79 -22.09 -10.97
N SER A 565 3.18 -22.77 -10.00
CA SER A 565 1.88 -23.43 -10.16
C SER A 565 0.80 -22.55 -9.55
N LEU A 566 -0.11 -22.06 -10.40
CA LEU A 566 -1.24 -21.22 -9.98
C LEU A 566 -2.53 -21.99 -10.23
N ASP A 567 -3.29 -22.23 -9.18
CA ASP A 567 -4.64 -22.79 -9.22
C ASP A 567 -5.59 -21.78 -8.59
N VAL A 568 -6.19 -20.95 -9.43
CA VAL A 568 -6.85 -19.70 -9.00
C VAL A 568 -8.32 -19.70 -9.39
N GLN A 569 -9.19 -19.78 -8.39
CA GLN A 569 -10.65 -19.66 -8.53
C GLN A 569 -11.17 -18.31 -7.98
N GLY A 570 -10.43 -17.67 -7.05
CA GLY A 570 -10.69 -16.31 -6.56
C GLY A 570 -9.81 -15.25 -7.25
N THR A 571 -9.44 -14.17 -6.56
CA THR A 571 -8.49 -13.18 -7.10
C THR A 571 -7.06 -13.45 -6.61
N LEU A 572 -6.10 -13.44 -7.53
CA LEU A 572 -4.67 -13.36 -7.24
C LEU A 572 -4.10 -12.06 -7.80
N THR A 573 -3.61 -11.17 -6.93
CA THR A 573 -2.97 -9.92 -7.35
C THR A 573 -1.49 -9.90 -6.99
N VAL A 574 -0.64 -9.62 -7.98
CA VAL A 574 0.79 -9.29 -7.81
C VAL A 574 1.02 -7.90 -8.36
N SER A 575 1.41 -6.94 -7.52
CA SER A 575 1.54 -5.55 -7.97
C SER A 575 2.70 -4.77 -7.37
N ALA A 576 3.37 -4.00 -8.23
CA ALA A 576 4.39 -3.01 -7.88
C ALA A 576 3.86 -1.62 -8.26
N ARG A 577 3.84 -0.66 -7.34
CA ARG A 577 3.24 0.68 -7.56
C ARG A 577 4.09 1.84 -7.05
N THR A 578 4.07 2.97 -7.75
CA THR A 578 4.63 4.25 -7.28
C THR A 578 3.89 5.46 -7.81
N GLU A 579 4.01 6.59 -7.11
CA GLU A 579 3.50 7.90 -7.55
C GLU A 579 4.66 8.89 -7.81
N SER A 580 4.59 9.66 -8.91
CA SER A 580 5.62 10.65 -9.24
C SER A 580 5.18 11.88 -10.07
N LYS A 581 5.76 13.05 -9.75
CA LYS A 581 5.73 14.34 -10.48
C LYS A 581 7.00 15.15 -10.15
N GLN A 582 7.65 15.79 -11.14
CA GLN A 582 8.96 16.46 -10.97
C GLN A 582 8.96 17.94 -11.38
N TRP A 583 9.75 18.77 -10.68
CA TRP A 583 9.92 20.20 -10.96
C TRP A 583 11.34 20.68 -10.63
N ALA A 584 11.93 21.50 -11.51
CA ALA A 584 13.21 22.17 -11.26
C ALA A 584 13.11 23.65 -11.63
N GLY A 585 13.54 24.53 -10.72
CA GLY A 585 13.54 25.98 -10.90
C GLY A 585 14.87 26.60 -10.50
N THR A 586 15.28 27.65 -11.19
CA THR A 586 16.51 28.42 -10.89
C THR A 586 16.21 29.91 -10.93
N THR A 587 16.71 30.67 -9.97
CA THR A 587 16.56 32.13 -9.94
C THR A 587 17.89 32.84 -9.69
N GLY A 588 18.35 33.66 -10.64
CA GLY A 588 19.49 34.55 -10.46
C GLY A 588 19.06 36.01 -10.34
N LYS A 589 19.47 36.72 -9.28
CA LYS A 589 19.27 38.18 -9.14
C LYS A 589 20.62 38.88 -9.03
N HIS A 590 20.87 39.88 -9.87
CA HIS A 590 22.14 40.59 -9.91
C HIS A 590 21.93 42.11 -9.91
N GLY A 591 22.70 42.85 -9.13
CA GLY A 591 22.70 44.32 -9.13
C GLY A 591 24.13 44.87 -9.10
N GLY A 592 24.54 45.58 -10.16
CA GLY A 592 25.88 46.14 -10.28
C GLY A 592 26.20 46.79 -11.63
N ILE A 593 27.40 47.36 -11.78
CA ILE A 593 27.83 47.98 -13.05
C ILE A 593 28.13 46.91 -14.10
N ILE A 594 28.73 45.79 -13.68
CA ILE A 594 28.95 44.59 -14.52
C ILE A 594 28.35 43.38 -13.79
N ALA A 595 27.37 42.73 -14.41
CA ALA A 595 26.65 41.58 -13.86
C ALA A 595 26.54 40.45 -14.90
N VAL A 596 26.99 39.24 -14.53
CA VAL A 596 26.92 38.05 -15.40
C VAL A 596 26.29 36.88 -14.63
N GLY A 597 25.39 36.14 -15.27
CA GLY A 597 24.65 35.04 -14.65
C GLY A 597 24.42 33.84 -15.58
N HIS A 598 24.53 32.62 -15.06
CA HIS A 598 24.24 31.37 -15.77
C HIS A 598 23.36 30.45 -14.90
N ASN A 599 22.12 30.18 -15.33
CA ASN A 599 21.07 29.57 -14.50
C ASN A 599 20.32 28.42 -15.21
N PRO A 600 20.94 27.25 -15.44
CA PRO A 600 20.28 26.08 -16.02
C PRO A 600 19.38 25.33 -15.02
N SER A 601 18.13 25.05 -15.41
CA SER A 601 17.24 24.09 -14.73
C SER A 601 16.97 22.87 -15.62
N LYS A 602 16.92 21.68 -15.02
CA LYS A 602 16.57 20.43 -15.73
C LYS A 602 15.66 19.56 -14.86
N ALA A 603 14.52 19.16 -15.42
CA ALA A 603 13.63 18.16 -14.85
C ALA A 603 13.37 17.08 -15.91
N TRP A 604 13.50 15.81 -15.53
CA TRP A 604 13.27 14.67 -16.43
C TRP A 604 12.77 13.43 -15.66
N SER A 605 12.05 12.57 -16.36
CA SER A 605 11.67 11.22 -15.97
C SER A 605 12.01 10.31 -17.14
N ASP A 606 12.55 9.14 -16.86
CA ASP A 606 12.63 8.05 -17.83
C ASP A 606 11.32 7.23 -17.85
#